data_AF-A0A380GRA9-F1
#
_entry.id   AF-A0A380GRA9-F1
#
_cell.length_a   1.000
_cell.length_b   1.000
_cell.length_c   1.000
_cell.angle_alpha   90.00
_cell.angle_beta   90.00
_cell.angle_gamma   90.00
#
_symmetry.space_group_name_H-M   'P 1'
#
loop_
_entity.id
_entity.type
_entity.pdbx_description
1 polymer ?
#
loop_
_entity_poly.entity_id
_entity_poly.type
_entity_poly.pdbx_seq_one_letter_code
_entity_poly.pdbx_strand_id
1 'polypeptide(L)'
;MNLSVINSPFDENQAAQLNQIIQNLTIEQQVWLSGYLTANLQSVTTKQETPSEVAQFVLNKGTSSNSDRHITVLYGSETGNAQGLAEKLADRLVELNFNVQLNAMSDFKTKELKKVEDLFVISSTHGEGNPPDNAISFHEFLHGRKAPNLADVRFSVLSLGDASYEFFCQTGKEFDSRLEALGGARLVERRDCDLDYDDVAESWMDHIIEQLSDKSLSEETASTTNEVQLTNDKHYSKSQPYKAEILENINLNGRGSNKEVRHIELQFEDYGEAYEPGDCLVVIPENDEKLVDRLLEILNWDAQIDIPINEKGDVLTLKNALQHHFEITKLTKTLLQKAAELFDNSDLSEHVLDYEWIKSYIYGRDLIDLIQDFQPKALAPEALYQFLRKLPPREYSIASSYEANPDEVHITVGAVRYYSHQRDRQGVCSIQLAERLEAGESASVYLKKNPNFKFPFDEATPVIMIGPGTGVAPFRSYLQEREELGLNGQTWLFFGEQHFTTDFLYQTEWQDWLKTGVLSKIDLAFSRDTNEKVYVQHKIEEQSEAFYEWLINGAALYVCGDEQYMAKGVHEAIHNVLVKEGNMSDEEAEVYLTQMKQDKRYQRDVY
;
A
#
# COMPACT_ATOMS: atom_id res chain seq x y z
N MET A 1 4.12 15.25 -55.81
CA MET A 1 3.05 16.25 -56.06
C MET A 1 3.50 17.55 -55.41
N ASN A 2 3.45 18.69 -56.11
CA ASN A 2 3.76 19.97 -55.48
C ASN A 2 2.52 20.50 -54.75
N LEU A 3 2.69 20.81 -53.47
CA LEU A 3 1.70 21.46 -52.62
C LEU A 3 1.50 22.91 -53.08
N SER A 4 0.27 23.38 -53.01
CA SER A 4 -0.14 24.76 -53.28
C SER A 4 -1.26 25.11 -52.32
N VAL A 5 -1.54 26.40 -52.18
CA VAL A 5 -2.67 26.91 -51.36
C VAL A 5 -4.05 26.41 -51.83
N ILE A 6 -4.17 25.88 -53.05
CA ILE A 6 -5.46 25.41 -53.61
C ILE A 6 -5.68 23.92 -53.34
N ASN A 7 -4.62 23.13 -53.14
CA ASN A 7 -4.69 21.67 -52.99
C ASN A 7 -4.12 21.16 -51.66
N SER A 8 -3.86 22.05 -50.71
CA SER A 8 -3.35 21.72 -49.37
C SER A 8 -3.80 22.77 -48.35
N PRO A 9 -3.80 22.47 -47.04
CA PRO A 9 -4.21 23.41 -46.00
C PRO A 9 -3.12 24.44 -45.61
N PHE A 10 -1.99 24.46 -46.32
CA PHE A 10 -0.83 25.31 -46.01
C PHE A 10 -0.88 26.65 -46.75
N ASP A 11 -0.37 27.71 -46.11
CA ASP A 11 -0.19 28.99 -46.79
C ASP A 11 0.91 28.95 -47.87
N GLU A 12 1.04 30.03 -48.65
CA GLU A 12 1.93 30.06 -49.81
C GLU A 12 3.41 29.87 -49.44
N ASN A 13 3.83 30.37 -48.27
CA ASN A 13 5.19 30.24 -47.78
C ASN A 13 5.44 28.83 -47.23
N GLN A 14 4.50 28.30 -46.45
CA GLN A 14 4.55 26.94 -45.89
C GLN A 14 4.57 25.88 -47.01
N ALA A 15 3.72 26.03 -48.03
CA ALA A 15 3.68 25.12 -49.17
C ALA A 15 4.99 25.15 -49.98
N ALA A 16 5.60 26.33 -50.16
CA ALA A 16 6.90 26.46 -50.83
C ALA A 16 8.03 25.75 -50.06
N GLN A 17 8.09 25.94 -48.73
CA GLN A 17 9.09 25.31 -47.87
C GLN A 17 8.92 23.79 -47.82
N LEU A 18 7.69 23.29 -47.68
CA LEU A 18 7.41 21.85 -47.67
C LEU A 18 7.79 21.19 -49.01
N ASN A 19 7.47 21.83 -50.13
CA ASN A 19 7.89 21.33 -51.45
C ASN A 19 9.41 21.23 -51.59
N GLN A 20 10.15 22.20 -51.05
CA GLN A 20 11.61 22.21 -51.12
C GLN A 20 12.23 21.14 -50.20
N ILE A 21 11.67 20.95 -49.00
CA ILE A 21 12.17 19.96 -48.04
C ILE A 21 11.86 18.54 -48.52
N ILE A 22 10.63 18.26 -48.92
CA ILE A 22 10.21 16.91 -49.36
C ILE A 22 11.04 16.45 -50.56
N GLN A 23 11.38 17.36 -51.49
CA GLN A 23 12.22 17.03 -52.64
C GLN A 23 13.66 16.66 -52.28
N ASN A 24 14.16 17.10 -51.12
CA ASN A 24 15.52 16.86 -50.66
C ASN A 24 15.64 15.71 -49.65
N LEU A 25 14.52 15.06 -49.29
CA LEU A 25 14.52 13.92 -48.37
C LEU A 25 14.53 12.59 -49.14
N THR A 26 15.29 11.64 -48.61
CA THR A 26 15.25 10.22 -49.04
C THR A 26 13.93 9.56 -48.62
N ILE A 27 13.61 8.41 -49.22
CA ILE A 27 12.37 7.67 -48.91
C ILE A 27 12.32 7.27 -47.43
N GLU A 28 13.43 6.80 -46.87
CA GLU A 28 13.53 6.43 -45.44
C GLU A 28 13.30 7.63 -44.53
N GLN A 29 13.84 8.80 -44.88
CA GLN A 29 13.61 10.04 -44.13
C GLN A 29 12.17 10.54 -44.26
N GLN A 30 11.52 10.33 -45.40
CA GLN A 30 10.10 10.68 -45.58
C GLN A 30 9.19 9.77 -44.73
N VAL A 31 9.49 8.47 -44.65
CA VAL A 31 8.77 7.51 -43.79
C VAL A 31 8.99 7.84 -42.32
N TRP A 32 10.24 8.13 -41.92
CA TRP A 32 10.54 8.55 -40.55
C TRP A 32 9.86 9.87 -40.19
N LEU A 33 9.91 10.88 -41.08
CA LEU A 33 9.25 12.17 -40.85
C LEU A 33 7.72 12.03 -40.79
N SER A 34 7.13 11.15 -41.60
CA SER A 34 5.72 10.81 -41.51
C SER A 34 5.39 10.24 -40.12
N GLY A 35 6.15 9.24 -39.66
CA GLY A 35 5.98 8.67 -38.32
C GLY A 35 6.19 9.69 -37.20
N TYR A 36 7.21 10.54 -37.33
CA TYR A 36 7.52 11.61 -36.39
C TYR A 36 6.39 12.64 -36.33
N LEU A 37 5.83 13.07 -37.47
CA LEU A 37 4.71 14.02 -37.50
C LEU A 37 3.42 13.39 -36.97
N THR A 38 3.17 12.10 -37.22
CA THR A 38 2.04 11.37 -36.63
C THR A 38 2.19 11.22 -35.11
N ALA A 39 3.39 10.89 -34.63
CA ALA A 39 3.70 10.83 -33.20
C ALA A 39 3.62 12.23 -32.57
N ASN A 40 4.16 13.27 -33.22
CA ASN A 40 4.05 14.64 -32.72
C ASN A 40 2.63 15.18 -32.79
N LEU A 41 1.75 14.70 -33.67
CA LEU A 41 0.33 15.05 -33.62
C LEU A 41 -0.31 14.48 -32.33
N GLN A 42 0.09 13.28 -31.89
CA GLN A 42 -0.27 12.80 -30.55
C GLN A 42 0.33 13.70 -29.47
N SER A 43 1.58 14.16 -29.63
CA SER A 43 2.29 15.07 -28.71
C SER A 43 1.87 16.55 -28.76
N VAL A 44 1.16 17.02 -29.79
CA VAL A 44 0.71 18.42 -29.93
C VAL A 44 -0.74 18.58 -29.49
N THR A 45 -1.49 17.47 -29.43
CA THR A 45 -2.66 17.38 -28.55
C THR A 45 -2.27 17.24 -27.06
N THR A 46 -0.96 17.09 -26.75
CA THR A 46 -0.40 16.96 -25.39
C THR A 46 0.88 17.80 -25.20
N LYS A 47 0.72 19.13 -25.14
CA LYS A 47 1.66 20.06 -24.47
C LYS A 47 0.80 21.06 -23.70
N GLN A 48 0.84 21.21 -22.37
CA GLN A 48 1.81 20.94 -21.29
C GLN A 48 1.02 20.31 -20.11
N GLU A 49 1.55 19.47 -19.22
CA GLU A 49 2.69 19.64 -18.29
C GLU A 49 3.35 18.26 -18.00
N THR A 50 4.47 18.26 -17.27
CA THR A 50 5.22 17.13 -16.69
C THR A 50 4.38 15.92 -16.26
N PRO A 51 4.89 14.67 -16.26
CA PRO A 51 4.20 13.55 -15.63
C PRO A 51 4.26 13.69 -14.10
N SER A 52 3.39 14.57 -13.60
CA SER A 52 2.68 14.39 -12.36
C SER A 52 1.23 14.18 -12.80
N GLU A 53 0.85 12.93 -13.07
CA GLU A 53 -0.53 12.59 -13.42
C GLU A 53 -1.02 11.44 -12.53
N VAL A 54 -1.30 11.79 -11.29
CA VAL A 54 -2.48 11.26 -10.60
C VAL A 54 -3.58 12.30 -10.85
N ALA A 55 -4.74 11.82 -11.31
CA ALA A 55 -5.95 12.55 -11.70
C ALA A 55 -5.96 13.19 -13.10
N GLN A 56 -6.55 12.46 -14.06
CA GLN A 56 -7.28 13.08 -15.19
C GLN A 56 -8.68 12.50 -15.31
N PHE A 57 -9.63 13.42 -15.49
CA PHE A 57 -11.05 13.20 -15.74
C PHE A 57 -11.31 12.07 -16.74
N VAL A 58 -12.01 11.02 -16.31
CA VAL A 58 -12.66 10.09 -17.24
C VAL A 58 -14.01 10.71 -17.64
N LEU A 59 -13.94 11.68 -18.54
CA LEU A 59 -15.13 12.22 -19.18
C LEU A 59 -15.52 11.31 -20.35
N ASN A 60 -16.72 10.74 -20.27
CA ASN A 60 -17.42 10.22 -21.44
C ASN A 60 -17.73 11.40 -22.38
N LYS A 61 -16.84 11.69 -23.34
CA LYS A 61 -17.14 12.60 -24.45
C LYS A 61 -18.03 11.87 -25.45
N GLY A 62 -19.33 11.93 -25.19
CA GLY A 62 -20.36 11.74 -26.20
C GLY A 62 -21.21 10.49 -26.06
N THR A 63 -22.07 10.47 -25.03
CA THR A 63 -23.41 9.85 -25.03
C THR A 63 -24.16 10.35 -23.79
N SER A 64 -25.50 10.39 -23.85
CA SER A 64 -26.39 10.77 -22.73
C SER A 64 -26.03 10.02 -21.45
N SER A 65 -25.68 10.75 -20.38
CA SER A 65 -25.33 10.16 -19.08
C SER A 65 -26.54 9.50 -18.42
N ASN A 66 -26.32 8.43 -17.67
CA ASN A 66 -27.38 7.75 -16.92
C ASN A 66 -27.91 8.59 -15.73
N SER A 67 -27.23 9.68 -15.37
CA SER A 67 -27.68 10.66 -14.40
C SER A 67 -27.19 12.06 -14.76
N ASP A 68 -28.00 13.07 -14.46
CA ASP A 68 -27.58 14.48 -14.51
C ASP A 68 -26.62 14.84 -13.35
N ARG A 69 -26.50 13.96 -12.33
CA ARG A 69 -25.66 14.22 -11.15
C ARG A 69 -24.20 13.85 -11.38
N HIS A 70 -23.29 14.70 -10.91
CA HIS A 70 -21.86 14.43 -10.94
C HIS A 70 -21.41 13.63 -9.73
N ILE A 71 -20.61 12.58 -9.98
CA ILE A 71 -20.05 11.73 -8.94
C ILE A 71 -18.60 12.14 -8.68
N THR A 72 -18.27 12.37 -7.42
CA THR A 72 -16.90 12.57 -6.94
C THR A 72 -16.50 11.38 -6.07
N VAL A 73 -15.42 10.69 -6.44
CA VAL A 73 -14.78 9.64 -5.65
C VAL A 73 -13.48 10.21 -5.08
N LEU A 74 -13.36 10.22 -3.76
CA LEU A 74 -12.16 10.66 -3.06
C LEU A 74 -11.52 9.51 -2.31
N TYR A 75 -10.19 9.40 -2.39
CA TYR A 75 -9.46 8.40 -1.63
C TYR A 75 -8.37 8.96 -0.72
N GLY A 76 -8.22 8.32 0.43
CA GLY A 76 -7.11 8.47 1.37
C GLY A 76 -6.40 7.12 1.51
N SER A 77 -5.14 7.02 1.12
CA SER A 77 -4.45 5.73 1.00
C SER A 77 -2.98 5.87 1.36
N GLU A 78 -2.51 5.03 2.28
CA GLU A 78 -1.09 4.96 2.64
C GLU A 78 -0.34 4.08 1.64
N THR A 79 -0.72 2.80 1.55
CA THR A 79 -0.03 1.79 0.72
C THR A 79 -0.79 1.45 -0.58
N GLY A 80 -1.60 2.38 -1.10
CA GLY A 80 -2.35 2.19 -2.36
C GLY A 80 -3.65 1.34 -2.31
N ASN A 81 -3.96 0.61 -1.23
CA ASN A 81 -5.17 -0.25 -1.17
C ASN A 81 -6.49 0.54 -1.38
N ALA A 82 -6.65 1.67 -0.69
CA ALA A 82 -7.84 2.50 -0.82
C ALA A 82 -7.90 3.21 -2.19
N GLN A 83 -6.74 3.54 -2.77
CA GLN A 83 -6.65 4.07 -4.13
C GLN A 83 -7.15 3.06 -5.16
N GLY A 84 -6.68 1.81 -5.12
CA GLY A 84 -7.10 0.77 -6.06
C GLY A 84 -8.60 0.48 -6.02
N LEU A 85 -9.21 0.50 -4.82
CA LEU A 85 -10.67 0.37 -4.69
C LEU A 85 -11.42 1.58 -5.25
N ALA A 86 -10.85 2.78 -5.13
CA ALA A 86 -11.45 4.00 -5.68
C ALA A 86 -11.38 4.04 -7.20
N GLU A 87 -10.25 3.61 -7.78
CA GLU A 87 -10.08 3.40 -9.22
C GLU A 87 -11.09 2.36 -9.72
N LYS A 88 -11.21 1.21 -9.04
CA LYS A 88 -12.18 0.16 -9.39
C LYS A 88 -13.63 0.66 -9.36
N LEU A 89 -14.03 1.41 -8.34
CA LEU A 89 -15.37 2.01 -8.30
C LEU A 89 -15.57 3.00 -9.44
N ALA A 90 -14.58 3.85 -9.70
CA ALA A 90 -14.66 4.85 -10.76
C ALA A 90 -14.81 4.19 -12.14
N ASP A 91 -14.02 3.16 -12.43
CA ASP A 91 -14.10 2.39 -13.68
C ASP A 91 -15.50 1.79 -13.88
N ARG A 92 -16.02 1.09 -12.86
CA ARG A 92 -17.37 0.51 -12.89
C ARG A 92 -18.46 1.56 -13.14
N LEU A 93 -18.34 2.75 -12.54
CA LEU A 93 -19.30 3.84 -12.72
C LEU A 93 -19.20 4.47 -14.12
N VAL A 94 -17.98 4.59 -14.67
CA VAL A 94 -17.75 5.07 -16.04
C VAL A 94 -18.34 4.10 -17.06
N GLU A 95 -18.13 2.79 -16.88
CA GLU A 95 -18.73 1.73 -17.73
C GLU A 95 -20.26 1.82 -17.76
N LEU A 96 -20.86 2.26 -16.64
CA LEU A 96 -22.29 2.52 -16.51
C LEU A 96 -22.70 3.94 -16.95
N ASN A 97 -21.85 4.65 -17.69
CA ASN A 97 -22.10 5.99 -18.25
C ASN A 97 -22.41 7.08 -17.21
N PHE A 98 -21.88 6.98 -15.99
CA PHE A 98 -21.87 8.09 -15.04
C PHE A 98 -20.70 9.04 -15.31
N ASN A 99 -20.87 10.31 -14.91
CA ASN A 99 -19.80 11.31 -14.98
C ASN A 99 -19.03 11.32 -13.64
N VAL A 100 -17.81 10.79 -13.64
CA VAL A 100 -17.03 10.54 -12.42
C VAL A 100 -15.77 11.41 -12.39
N GLN A 101 -15.53 12.04 -11.24
CA GLN A 101 -14.29 12.70 -10.89
C GLN A 101 -13.61 11.89 -9.78
N LEU A 102 -12.44 11.33 -10.06
CA LEU A 102 -11.61 10.60 -9.10
C LEU A 102 -10.41 11.47 -8.68
N ASN A 103 -10.21 11.65 -7.37
CA ASN A 103 -9.05 12.38 -6.85
C ASN A 103 -8.52 11.74 -5.56
N ALA A 104 -7.20 11.80 -5.36
CA ALA A 104 -6.65 11.75 -4.01
C ALA A 104 -7.20 12.93 -3.21
N MET A 105 -7.43 12.75 -1.91
CA MET A 105 -7.95 13.82 -1.05
C MET A 105 -7.04 15.05 -1.00
N SER A 106 -5.72 14.89 -1.09
CA SER A 106 -4.75 16.00 -1.12
C SER A 106 -4.87 16.86 -2.39
N ASP A 107 -5.28 16.26 -3.51
CA ASP A 107 -5.39 16.93 -4.80
C ASP A 107 -6.77 17.58 -5.00
N PHE A 108 -7.74 17.25 -4.15
CA PHE A 108 -9.10 17.76 -4.26
C PHE A 108 -9.21 19.21 -3.78
N LYS A 109 -9.74 20.08 -4.65
CA LYS A 109 -9.97 21.49 -4.34
C LYS A 109 -11.16 21.64 -3.40
N THR A 110 -10.91 21.72 -2.09
CA THR A 110 -11.92 21.84 -1.01
C THR A 110 -13.01 22.91 -1.23
N LYS A 111 -12.73 24.00 -1.97
CA LYS A 111 -13.72 25.03 -2.35
C LYS A 111 -14.84 24.51 -3.27
N GLU A 112 -14.60 23.40 -3.95
CA GLU A 112 -15.54 22.74 -4.86
C GLU A 112 -16.50 21.81 -4.14
N LEU A 113 -16.21 21.44 -2.87
CA LEU A 113 -17.05 20.50 -2.09
C LEU A 113 -18.53 20.91 -2.03
N LYS A 114 -18.82 22.21 -1.95
CA LYS A 114 -20.20 22.75 -1.95
C LYS A 114 -20.97 22.54 -3.27
N LYS A 115 -20.28 22.14 -4.33
CA LYS A 115 -20.85 21.86 -5.66
C LYS A 115 -20.92 20.35 -5.93
N VAL A 116 -20.32 19.53 -5.07
CA VAL A 116 -20.39 18.08 -5.19
C VAL A 116 -21.82 17.65 -4.96
N GLU A 117 -22.25 16.64 -5.70
CA GLU A 117 -23.61 16.10 -5.62
C GLU A 117 -23.57 14.71 -4.98
N ASP A 118 -22.84 13.77 -5.57
CA ASP A 118 -22.64 12.45 -4.99
C ASP A 118 -21.16 12.27 -4.63
N LEU A 119 -20.89 11.98 -3.35
CA LEU A 119 -19.54 11.87 -2.80
C LEU A 119 -19.29 10.47 -2.24
N PHE A 120 -18.36 9.73 -2.83
CA PHE A 120 -17.90 8.45 -2.29
C PHE A 120 -16.50 8.57 -1.74
N VAL A 121 -16.34 8.29 -0.44
CA VAL A 121 -15.07 8.39 0.26
C VAL A 121 -14.54 6.98 0.54
N ILE A 122 -13.31 6.70 0.14
CA ILE A 122 -12.63 5.44 0.43
C ILE A 122 -11.33 5.77 1.16
N SER A 123 -11.21 5.43 2.45
CA SER A 123 -10.04 5.81 3.24
C SER A 123 -9.52 4.66 4.07
N SER A 124 -8.19 4.47 4.07
CA SER A 124 -7.54 3.70 5.13
C SER A 124 -7.43 4.50 6.43
N THR A 125 -7.10 3.83 7.53
CA THR A 125 -6.70 4.42 8.80
C THR A 125 -5.29 3.99 9.14
N HIS A 126 -4.45 4.92 9.63
CA HIS A 126 -3.05 4.69 9.91
C HIS A 126 -2.69 4.97 11.38
N GLY A 127 -1.68 4.25 11.90
CA GLY A 127 -1.19 4.36 13.28
C GLY A 127 -2.28 4.36 14.36
N GLU A 128 -2.32 5.45 15.13
CA GLU A 128 -3.24 5.64 16.26
C GLU A 128 -4.59 6.24 15.84
N GLY A 129 -5.15 5.76 14.72
CA GLY A 129 -6.46 6.22 14.22
C GLY A 129 -6.41 7.42 13.29
N ASN A 130 -5.22 7.82 12.84
CA ASN A 130 -5.01 9.01 12.02
C ASN A 130 -5.37 8.76 10.54
N PRO A 131 -5.76 9.81 9.80
CA PRO A 131 -5.89 9.73 8.35
C PRO A 131 -4.53 9.42 7.68
N PRO A 132 -4.54 8.76 6.51
CA PRO A 132 -3.37 8.62 5.65
C PRO A 132 -2.79 9.97 5.26
N ASP A 133 -1.51 10.02 4.90
CA ASP A 133 -0.82 11.30 4.64
C ASP A 133 -1.53 12.13 3.55
N ASN A 134 -2.03 11.49 2.49
CA ASN A 134 -2.77 12.15 1.41
C ASN A 134 -4.22 12.52 1.76
N ALA A 135 -4.68 12.30 2.99
CA ALA A 135 -6.02 12.62 3.47
C ALA A 135 -6.05 13.65 4.62
N ILE A 136 -4.90 13.93 5.26
CA ILE A 136 -4.80 14.83 6.42
C ILE A 136 -5.45 16.20 6.15
N SER A 137 -5.05 16.87 5.07
CA SER A 137 -5.52 18.24 4.78
C SER A 137 -7.03 18.32 4.53
N PHE A 138 -7.61 17.30 3.87
CA PHE A 138 -9.05 17.21 3.63
C PHE A 138 -9.82 16.90 4.91
N HIS A 139 -9.30 15.99 5.74
CA HIS A 139 -9.86 15.66 7.05
C HIS A 139 -9.91 16.88 7.97
N GLU A 140 -8.80 17.62 8.09
CA GLU A 140 -8.72 18.86 8.87
C GLU A 140 -9.68 19.93 8.34
N PHE A 141 -9.77 20.08 7.02
CA PHE A 141 -10.70 21.01 6.39
C PHE A 141 -12.16 20.70 6.77
N LEU A 142 -12.57 19.42 6.69
CA LEU A 142 -13.91 19.00 7.06
C LEU A 142 -14.20 19.24 8.53
N HIS A 143 -13.26 18.96 9.44
CA HIS A 143 -13.43 19.19 10.88
C HIS A 143 -13.29 20.67 11.29
N GLY A 144 -12.73 21.50 10.41
CA GLY A 144 -12.54 22.92 10.63
C GLY A 144 -13.82 23.76 10.51
N ARG A 145 -13.71 25.05 10.90
CA ARG A 145 -14.79 26.05 10.82
C ARG A 145 -15.19 26.45 9.40
N LYS A 146 -14.36 26.11 8.41
CA LYS A 146 -14.55 26.49 6.99
C LYS A 146 -15.32 25.44 6.19
N ALA A 147 -15.67 24.30 6.79
CA ALA A 147 -16.44 23.26 6.13
C ALA A 147 -17.82 23.79 5.70
N PRO A 148 -18.23 23.57 4.44
CA PRO A 148 -19.52 24.03 3.95
C PRO A 148 -20.67 23.16 4.48
N ASN A 149 -21.90 23.67 4.39
CA ASN A 149 -23.10 22.85 4.54
C ASN A 149 -23.24 21.94 3.31
N LEU A 150 -23.60 20.68 3.53
CA LEU A 150 -23.67 19.60 2.54
C LEU A 150 -25.09 19.07 2.33
N ALA A 151 -26.13 19.87 2.60
CA ALA A 151 -27.54 19.46 2.52
C ALA A 151 -27.96 18.80 1.19
N ASP A 152 -27.33 19.19 0.08
CA ASP A 152 -27.64 18.66 -1.27
C ASP A 152 -26.69 17.52 -1.70
N VAL A 153 -25.77 17.13 -0.82
CA VAL A 153 -24.76 16.08 -1.08
C VAL A 153 -25.28 14.74 -0.58
N ARG A 154 -25.25 13.73 -1.44
CA ARG A 154 -25.40 12.33 -1.04
C ARG A 154 -24.02 11.73 -0.87
N PHE A 155 -23.83 10.88 0.14
CA PHE A 155 -22.51 10.29 0.35
C PHE A 155 -22.54 8.85 0.85
N SER A 156 -21.43 8.15 0.70
CA SER A 156 -21.14 6.89 1.39
C SER A 156 -19.64 6.77 1.63
N VAL A 157 -19.27 5.97 2.64
CA VAL A 157 -17.89 5.80 3.07
C VAL A 157 -17.53 4.31 3.12
N LEU A 158 -16.41 3.95 2.49
CA LEU A 158 -15.74 2.68 2.67
C LEU A 158 -14.48 2.91 3.51
N SER A 159 -14.40 2.30 4.68
CA SER A 159 -13.27 2.44 5.60
C SER A 159 -12.41 1.18 5.55
N LEU A 160 -11.09 1.33 5.42
CA LEU A 160 -10.12 0.24 5.49
C LEU A 160 -9.31 0.36 6.80
N GLY A 161 -9.17 -0.74 7.52
CA GLY A 161 -8.34 -0.80 8.72
C GLY A 161 -7.92 -2.23 9.06
N ASP A 162 -7.28 -2.40 10.21
CA ASP A 162 -6.98 -3.72 10.78
C ASP A 162 -7.63 -3.84 12.15
N ALA A 163 -8.50 -4.85 12.32
CA ALA A 163 -9.26 -5.05 13.55
C ALA A 163 -8.38 -5.40 14.78
N SER A 164 -7.09 -5.64 14.56
CA SER A 164 -6.11 -5.80 15.62
C SER A 164 -5.58 -4.48 16.21
N TYR A 165 -5.84 -3.35 15.55
CA TYR A 165 -5.51 -2.02 16.08
C TYR A 165 -6.66 -1.48 16.92
N GLU A 166 -6.31 -0.64 17.90
CA GLU A 166 -7.26 0.02 18.81
C GLU A 166 -8.29 0.87 18.06
N PHE A 167 -7.84 1.65 17.09
CA PHE A 167 -8.66 2.59 16.32
C PHE A 167 -9.10 2.01 14.97
N PHE A 168 -9.65 0.79 14.98
CA PHE A 168 -10.11 0.10 13.76
C PHE A 168 -11.07 0.99 12.93
N CYS A 169 -10.70 1.28 11.67
CA CYS A 169 -11.50 2.07 10.73
C CYS A 169 -11.86 3.50 11.20
N GLN A 170 -11.11 4.08 12.14
CA GLN A 170 -11.43 5.35 12.80
C GLN A 170 -11.55 6.52 11.82
N THR A 171 -10.64 6.65 10.85
CA THR A 171 -10.68 7.74 9.87
C THR A 171 -11.97 7.71 9.05
N GLY A 172 -12.37 6.53 8.56
CA GLY A 172 -13.63 6.41 7.82
C GLY A 172 -14.84 6.71 8.70
N LYS A 173 -14.84 6.31 9.99
CA LYS A 173 -15.89 6.68 10.96
C LYS A 173 -15.99 8.19 11.15
N GLU A 174 -14.87 8.88 11.18
CA GLU A 174 -14.81 10.34 11.30
C GLU A 174 -15.33 11.05 10.06
N PHE A 175 -14.91 10.64 8.86
CA PHE A 175 -15.47 11.17 7.61
C PHE A 175 -16.98 10.96 7.55
N ASP A 176 -17.42 9.74 7.86
CA ASP A 176 -18.80 9.32 7.79
C ASP A 176 -19.73 10.13 8.71
N SER A 177 -19.34 10.28 9.97
CA SER A 177 -20.09 11.07 10.96
C SER A 177 -20.01 12.57 10.65
N ARG A 178 -18.87 13.05 10.14
CA ARG A 178 -18.69 14.47 9.83
C ARG A 178 -19.48 14.92 8.61
N LEU A 179 -19.54 14.11 7.55
CA LEU A 179 -20.34 14.41 6.35
C LEU A 179 -21.83 14.50 6.70
N GLU A 180 -22.33 13.59 7.55
CA GLU A 180 -23.70 13.65 8.07
C GLU A 180 -23.94 14.91 8.93
N ALA A 181 -23.03 15.22 9.85
CA ALA A 181 -23.12 16.41 10.70
C ALA A 181 -23.10 17.73 9.91
N LEU A 182 -22.51 17.75 8.71
CA LEU A 182 -22.53 18.89 7.79
C LEU A 182 -23.80 18.96 6.94
N GLY A 183 -24.72 17.99 7.05
CA GLY A 183 -26.01 17.95 6.36
C GLY A 183 -26.10 16.96 5.21
N GLY A 184 -25.03 16.22 4.90
CA GLY A 184 -25.03 15.22 3.84
C GLY A 184 -26.03 14.10 4.08
N ALA A 185 -26.63 13.58 3.02
CA ALA A 185 -27.54 12.44 3.06
C ALA A 185 -26.81 11.14 2.75
N ARG A 186 -26.83 10.19 3.68
CA ARG A 186 -26.23 8.86 3.48
C ARG A 186 -26.97 8.09 2.38
N LEU A 187 -26.27 7.71 1.31
CA LEU A 187 -26.81 6.91 0.21
C LEU A 187 -26.78 5.42 0.53
N VAL A 188 -25.62 4.95 1.00
CA VAL A 188 -25.37 3.57 1.45
C VAL A 188 -24.66 3.66 2.80
N GLU A 189 -25.00 2.77 3.73
CA GLU A 189 -24.35 2.68 5.03
C GLU A 189 -22.85 2.48 4.92
N ARG A 190 -22.09 3.07 5.85
CA ARG A 190 -20.64 2.88 5.91
C ARG A 190 -20.31 1.39 6.06
N ARG A 191 -19.26 0.95 5.36
CA ARG A 191 -18.67 -0.37 5.58
C ARG A 191 -17.24 -0.22 6.12
N ASP A 192 -16.95 -0.98 7.18
CA ASP A 192 -15.65 -1.05 7.83
C ASP A 192 -14.98 -2.38 7.42
N CYS A 193 -13.85 -2.29 6.73
CA CYS A 193 -13.13 -3.45 6.19
C CYS A 193 -11.90 -3.77 7.04
N ASP A 194 -11.69 -5.06 7.32
CA ASP A 194 -10.43 -5.59 7.85
C ASP A 194 -9.46 -5.88 6.68
N LEU A 195 -8.30 -6.50 6.94
CA LEU A 195 -7.28 -6.83 5.93
C LEU A 195 -7.79 -7.68 4.75
N ASP A 196 -8.89 -8.41 4.91
CA ASP A 196 -9.58 -9.17 3.88
C ASP A 196 -10.78 -8.42 3.27
N TYR A 197 -10.54 -7.17 2.88
CA TYR A 197 -11.57 -6.20 2.47
C TYR A 197 -12.33 -6.54 1.17
N ASP A 198 -11.83 -7.43 0.31
CA ASP A 198 -12.32 -7.62 -1.07
C ASP A 198 -13.84 -7.85 -1.16
N ASP A 199 -14.37 -8.83 -0.42
CA ASP A 199 -15.80 -9.18 -0.45
C ASP A 199 -16.68 -8.02 0.08
N VAL A 200 -16.23 -7.33 1.13
CA VAL A 200 -16.95 -6.22 1.75
C VAL A 200 -16.97 -5.01 0.83
N ALA A 201 -15.84 -4.71 0.20
CA ALA A 201 -15.69 -3.63 -0.76
C ALA A 201 -16.56 -3.87 -2.01
N GLU A 202 -16.52 -5.09 -2.59
CA GLU A 202 -17.39 -5.45 -3.72
C GLU A 202 -18.86 -5.26 -3.38
N SER A 203 -19.28 -5.80 -2.23
CA SER A 203 -20.66 -5.66 -1.79
C SER A 203 -21.04 -4.18 -1.65
N TRP A 204 -20.19 -3.35 -1.04
CA TRP A 204 -20.46 -1.92 -0.90
C TRP A 204 -20.57 -1.20 -2.26
N MET A 205 -19.68 -1.49 -3.21
CA MET A 205 -19.72 -0.92 -4.55
C MET A 205 -21.00 -1.34 -5.30
N ASP A 206 -21.41 -2.60 -5.18
CA ASP A 206 -22.65 -3.12 -5.77
C ASP A 206 -23.89 -2.36 -5.26
N HIS A 207 -23.99 -2.14 -3.94
CA HIS A 207 -25.09 -1.38 -3.34
C HIS A 207 -25.11 0.08 -3.78
N ILE A 208 -23.93 0.71 -3.97
CA ILE A 208 -23.86 2.08 -4.50
C ILE A 208 -24.43 2.12 -5.91
N ILE A 209 -23.98 1.21 -6.78
CA ILE A 209 -24.40 1.14 -8.17
C ILE A 209 -25.91 0.87 -8.26
N GLU A 210 -26.44 -0.02 -7.42
CA GLU A 210 -27.88 -0.30 -7.32
C GLU A 210 -28.66 0.98 -6.95
N GLN A 211 -28.26 1.69 -5.89
CA GLN A 211 -28.94 2.91 -5.43
C GLN A 211 -28.85 4.08 -6.42
N LEU A 212 -27.80 4.14 -7.24
CA LEU A 212 -27.68 5.12 -8.32
C LEU A 212 -28.59 4.75 -9.50
N SER A 213 -28.70 3.46 -9.82
CA SER A 213 -29.46 2.93 -10.97
C SER A 213 -30.97 2.88 -10.72
N ASP A 214 -31.41 2.60 -9.49
CA ASP A 214 -32.84 2.57 -9.11
C ASP A 214 -33.54 3.93 -9.24
N LYS A 215 -32.77 5.02 -9.35
CA LYS A 215 -33.29 6.37 -9.63
C LYS A 215 -33.18 6.80 -11.09
N SER A 216 -32.43 6.09 -11.93
CA SER A 216 -32.31 6.38 -13.37
C SER A 216 -33.23 5.52 -14.25
N LEU A 217 -33.81 4.44 -13.72
CA LEU A 217 -34.61 3.49 -14.48
C LEU A 217 -36.12 3.66 -14.23
N SER A 218 -36.68 4.74 -14.74
CA SER A 218 -38.00 4.67 -15.37
C SER A 218 -37.80 4.62 -16.87
N GLU A 219 -38.04 3.42 -17.42
CA GLU A 219 -38.12 3.01 -18.83
C GLU A 219 -36.89 2.31 -19.46
N GLU A 220 -37.19 1.06 -19.82
CA GLU A 220 -36.58 0.14 -20.81
C GLU A 220 -35.40 -0.76 -20.42
N THR A 221 -35.81 -1.96 -19.96
CA THR A 221 -35.16 -3.27 -20.13
C THR A 221 -34.56 -3.48 -21.52
N ALA A 222 -33.31 -3.96 -21.57
CA ALA A 222 -32.93 -5.12 -22.37
C ALA A 222 -31.56 -5.65 -21.93
N SER A 223 -31.55 -6.93 -21.55
CA SER A 223 -30.35 -7.73 -21.32
C SER A 223 -29.47 -7.77 -22.57
N THR A 224 -28.20 -7.40 -22.41
CA THR A 224 -27.10 -7.89 -23.24
C THR A 224 -25.95 -8.26 -22.33
N THR A 225 -25.83 -9.55 -22.03
CA THR A 225 -24.57 -10.16 -21.58
C THR A 225 -23.60 -10.07 -22.75
N ASN A 226 -22.80 -9.01 -22.79
CA ASN A 226 -21.57 -9.03 -23.56
C ASN A 226 -20.55 -9.77 -22.71
N GLU A 227 -20.21 -10.99 -23.13
CA GLU A 227 -18.98 -11.64 -22.71
C GLU A 227 -17.83 -10.69 -23.06
N VAL A 228 -17.22 -10.11 -22.04
CA VAL A 228 -15.92 -9.46 -22.18
C VAL A 228 -14.96 -10.55 -22.62
N GLN A 229 -14.44 -10.41 -23.84
CA GLN A 229 -13.22 -11.11 -24.23
C GLN A 229 -12.14 -10.63 -23.27
N LEU A 230 -11.91 -11.40 -22.20
CA LEU A 230 -10.71 -11.28 -21.38
C LEU A 230 -9.53 -11.44 -22.34
N THR A 231 -8.79 -10.36 -22.55
CA THR A 231 -7.41 -10.49 -22.98
C THR A 231 -6.74 -11.37 -21.93
N ASN A 232 -6.09 -12.45 -22.39
CA ASN A 232 -5.39 -13.42 -21.55
C ASN A 232 -4.08 -12.82 -20.98
N ASP A 233 -4.15 -11.62 -20.43
CA ASP A 233 -3.05 -11.08 -19.66
C ASP A 233 -3.12 -11.74 -18.27
N LYS A 234 -2.12 -12.58 -17.96
CA LYS A 234 -2.01 -13.28 -16.68
C LYS A 234 -1.76 -12.24 -15.58
N HIS A 235 -2.81 -11.68 -15.01
CA HIS A 235 -2.69 -10.81 -13.84
C HIS A 235 -2.80 -11.66 -12.57
N TYR A 236 -1.72 -11.75 -11.80
CA TYR A 236 -1.75 -12.43 -10.50
C TYR A 236 -2.34 -11.51 -9.43
N SER A 237 -3.01 -12.10 -8.45
CA SER A 237 -3.70 -11.36 -7.41
C SER A 237 -3.88 -12.24 -6.18
N LYS A 238 -4.51 -11.70 -5.13
CA LYS A 238 -4.84 -12.47 -3.92
C LYS A 238 -5.72 -13.69 -4.20
N SER A 239 -6.66 -13.62 -5.16
CA SER A 239 -7.54 -14.73 -5.52
C SER A 239 -6.89 -15.71 -6.52
N GLN A 240 -5.86 -15.26 -7.23
CA GLN A 240 -5.09 -16.06 -8.17
C GLN A 240 -3.59 -15.76 -8.01
N PRO A 241 -2.96 -16.26 -6.93
CA PRO A 241 -1.55 -15.96 -6.66
C PRO A 241 -0.64 -16.69 -7.66
N TYR A 242 0.52 -16.10 -7.91
CA TYR A 242 1.62 -16.76 -8.57
C TYR A 242 2.34 -17.71 -7.62
N LYS A 243 2.80 -18.85 -8.12
CA LYS A 243 3.62 -19.79 -7.35
C LYS A 243 5.09 -19.53 -7.71
N ALA A 244 5.76 -18.72 -6.91
CA ALA A 244 7.16 -18.38 -7.12
C ALA A 244 8.07 -19.37 -6.38
N GLU A 245 9.01 -19.98 -7.10
CA GLU A 245 10.06 -20.82 -6.52
C GLU A 245 11.05 -19.98 -5.72
N ILE A 246 11.45 -20.45 -4.55
CA ILE A 246 12.53 -19.88 -3.76
C ILE A 246 13.85 -20.29 -4.40
N LEU A 247 14.59 -19.32 -4.94
CA LEU A 247 15.89 -19.54 -5.55
C LEU A 247 16.98 -19.58 -4.49
N GLU A 248 16.99 -18.59 -3.60
CA GLU A 248 17.96 -18.46 -2.51
C GLU A 248 17.28 -18.05 -1.20
N ASN A 249 17.83 -18.52 -0.07
CA ASN A 249 17.38 -18.18 1.27
C ASN A 249 18.58 -18.04 2.22
N ILE A 250 19.10 -16.83 2.31
CA ILE A 250 20.40 -16.55 2.93
C ILE A 250 20.18 -15.81 4.25
N ASN A 251 20.75 -16.30 5.34
CA ASN A 251 20.81 -15.53 6.59
C ASN A 251 21.87 -14.43 6.47
N LEU A 252 21.42 -13.17 6.52
CA LEU A 252 22.28 -11.98 6.44
C LEU A 252 23.00 -11.70 7.76
N ASN A 253 22.53 -12.25 8.88
CA ASN A 253 23.18 -12.05 10.16
C ASN A 253 24.43 -12.90 10.31
N GLY A 254 25.47 -12.31 10.90
CA GLY A 254 26.69 -12.98 11.30
C GLY A 254 26.49 -13.97 12.45
N ARG A 255 27.43 -14.90 12.56
CA ARG A 255 27.41 -15.93 13.61
C ARG A 255 27.34 -15.32 15.00
N GLY A 256 26.36 -15.74 15.79
CA GLY A 256 26.17 -15.29 17.17
C GLY A 256 25.21 -14.11 17.33
N SER A 257 24.61 -13.61 16.24
CA SER A 257 23.47 -12.69 16.33
C SER A 257 22.32 -13.33 17.12
N ASN A 258 21.59 -12.51 17.86
CA ASN A 258 20.30 -12.84 18.47
C ASN A 258 19.12 -12.58 17.52
N LYS A 259 19.40 -12.16 16.29
CA LYS A 259 18.42 -11.93 15.22
C LYS A 259 18.67 -12.88 14.06
N GLU A 260 17.66 -12.96 13.22
CA GLU A 260 17.74 -13.65 11.94
C GLU A 260 16.94 -12.87 10.92
N VAL A 261 17.65 -12.35 9.93
CA VAL A 261 17.15 -11.59 8.81
C VAL A 261 17.57 -12.32 7.56
N ARG A 262 16.60 -12.76 6.78
CA ARG A 262 16.82 -13.51 5.55
C ARG A 262 16.75 -12.59 4.35
N HIS A 263 17.70 -12.77 3.43
CA HIS A 263 17.55 -12.39 2.04
C HIS A 263 16.94 -13.57 1.30
N ILE A 264 15.84 -13.33 0.59
CA ILE A 264 15.12 -14.37 -0.14
C ILE A 264 14.92 -13.91 -1.57
N GLU A 265 15.31 -14.75 -2.51
CA GLU A 265 15.16 -14.53 -3.95
C GLU A 265 14.07 -15.47 -4.47
N LEU A 266 13.11 -14.92 -5.22
CA LEU A 266 11.98 -15.66 -5.78
C LEU A 266 11.98 -15.57 -7.30
N GLN A 267 11.77 -16.70 -7.99
CA GLN A 267 11.75 -16.79 -9.45
C GLN A 267 10.51 -16.08 -10.04
N PHE A 268 10.72 -15.19 -11.01
CA PHE A 268 9.72 -14.34 -11.65
C PHE A 268 9.73 -14.34 -13.20
N GLU A 269 10.57 -15.16 -13.86
CA GLU A 269 10.67 -15.26 -15.35
C GLU A 269 9.30 -15.35 -16.06
N ASP A 270 8.34 -16.11 -15.51
CA ASP A 270 7.00 -16.32 -16.08
C ASP A 270 5.91 -15.42 -15.47
N TYR A 271 6.27 -14.41 -14.68
CA TYR A 271 5.31 -13.55 -14.00
C TYR A 271 4.61 -12.59 -14.97
N GLY A 272 5.36 -12.01 -15.93
CA GLY A 272 4.79 -11.19 -17.02
C GLY A 272 4.44 -9.74 -16.67
N GLU A 273 4.84 -9.24 -15.50
CA GLU A 273 4.68 -7.85 -15.07
C GLU A 273 5.99 -7.36 -14.45
N ALA A 274 6.41 -6.14 -14.81
CA ALA A 274 7.56 -5.48 -14.19
C ALA A 274 7.19 -4.91 -12.82
N TYR A 275 8.18 -4.74 -11.94
CA TYR A 275 8.06 -4.02 -10.68
C TYR A 275 9.07 -2.88 -10.62
N GLU A 276 8.83 -1.91 -9.74
CA GLU A 276 9.71 -0.75 -9.56
C GLU A 276 10.15 -0.64 -8.10
N PRO A 277 11.30 0.01 -7.82
CA PRO A 277 11.71 0.31 -6.47
C PRO A 277 10.60 1.01 -5.67
N GLY A 278 10.32 0.44 -4.49
CA GLY A 278 9.23 0.87 -3.60
C GLY A 278 7.95 0.05 -3.73
N ASP A 279 7.79 -0.79 -4.76
CA ASP A 279 6.71 -1.78 -4.82
C ASP A 279 6.90 -2.88 -3.75
N CYS A 280 5.82 -3.60 -3.45
CA CYS A 280 5.79 -4.67 -2.45
C CYS A 280 5.53 -6.02 -3.10
N LEU A 281 6.21 -7.06 -2.59
CA LEU A 281 5.83 -8.44 -2.81
C LEU A 281 4.88 -8.88 -1.71
N VAL A 282 3.71 -9.36 -2.09
CA VAL A 282 2.71 -9.84 -1.16
C VAL A 282 2.74 -11.37 -1.12
N VAL A 283 3.01 -11.93 0.05
CA VAL A 283 3.07 -13.37 0.29
C VAL A 283 1.79 -13.83 0.96
N ILE A 284 1.17 -14.89 0.42
CA ILE A 284 0.02 -15.56 1.06
C ILE A 284 0.59 -16.65 1.97
N PRO A 285 0.52 -16.46 3.30
CA PRO A 285 1.17 -17.37 4.23
C PRO A 285 0.29 -18.58 4.57
N GLU A 286 0.87 -19.51 5.29
CA GLU A 286 0.21 -20.68 5.87
C GLU A 286 0.53 -20.77 7.36
N ASN A 287 -0.45 -21.16 8.18
CA ASN A 287 -0.20 -21.46 9.59
C ASN A 287 0.74 -22.68 9.72
N ASP A 288 1.47 -22.75 10.85
CA ASP A 288 2.30 -23.91 11.13
C ASP A 288 1.43 -25.15 11.31
N GLU A 289 1.73 -26.21 10.55
CA GLU A 289 1.07 -27.50 10.69
C GLU A 289 1.11 -28.01 12.13
N LYS A 290 2.22 -27.79 12.86
CA LYS A 290 2.34 -28.18 14.28
C LYS A 290 1.37 -27.41 15.17
N LEU A 291 1.10 -26.15 14.86
CA LEU A 291 0.14 -25.33 15.61
C LEU A 291 -1.29 -25.78 15.31
N VAL A 292 -1.59 -26.06 14.04
CA VAL A 292 -2.88 -26.60 13.58
C VAL A 292 -3.16 -27.95 14.23
N ASP A 293 -2.20 -28.89 14.18
CA ASP A 293 -2.34 -30.22 14.78
C ASP A 293 -2.58 -30.11 16.29
N ARG A 294 -1.84 -29.23 16.99
CA ARG A 294 -2.06 -28.99 18.42
C ARG A 294 -3.45 -28.44 18.72
N LEU A 295 -3.98 -27.54 17.89
CA LEU A 295 -5.33 -27.00 18.06
C LEU A 295 -6.40 -28.10 17.87
N LEU A 296 -6.23 -28.93 16.84
CA LEU A 296 -7.10 -30.09 16.58
C LEU A 296 -7.10 -31.09 17.74
N GLU A 297 -5.93 -31.37 18.31
CA GLU A 297 -5.77 -32.24 19.48
C GLU A 297 -6.49 -31.67 20.72
N ILE A 298 -6.35 -30.38 21.00
CA ILE A 298 -6.98 -29.72 22.16
C ILE A 298 -8.51 -29.78 22.06
N LEU A 299 -9.05 -29.59 20.86
CA LEU A 299 -10.50 -29.60 20.61
C LEU A 299 -11.05 -31.01 20.35
N ASN A 300 -10.17 -32.01 20.18
CA ASN A 300 -10.51 -33.38 19.81
C ASN A 300 -11.39 -33.44 18.55
N TRP A 301 -10.99 -32.69 17.52
CA TRP A 301 -11.70 -32.63 16.24
C TRP A 301 -11.01 -33.46 15.16
N ASP A 302 -11.80 -34.03 14.26
CA ASP A 302 -11.29 -34.76 13.10
C ASP A 302 -10.85 -33.77 12.01
N ALA A 303 -9.57 -33.84 11.65
CA ALA A 303 -8.94 -33.00 10.64
C ALA A 303 -9.61 -33.07 9.25
N GLN A 304 -10.28 -34.16 8.93
CA GLN A 304 -10.80 -34.46 7.58
C GLN A 304 -12.26 -34.07 7.37
N ILE A 305 -12.94 -33.55 8.39
CA ILE A 305 -14.32 -33.09 8.21
C ILE A 305 -14.36 -31.83 7.36
N ASP A 306 -15.36 -31.76 6.51
CA ASP A 306 -15.64 -30.60 5.68
C ASP A 306 -16.41 -29.56 6.49
N ILE A 307 -15.91 -28.32 6.51
CA ILE A 307 -16.55 -27.20 7.20
C ILE A 307 -16.78 -26.02 6.25
N PRO A 308 -17.85 -25.23 6.46
CA PRO A 308 -17.99 -23.95 5.78
C PRO A 308 -16.89 -22.99 6.22
N ILE A 309 -16.33 -22.25 5.27
CA ILE A 309 -15.27 -21.24 5.51
C ILE A 309 -15.76 -19.80 5.35
N ASN A 310 -17.01 -19.61 4.92
CA ASN A 310 -17.69 -18.32 4.80
C ASN A 310 -19.22 -18.49 4.74
N GLU A 311 -19.94 -17.37 4.74
CA GLU A 311 -21.41 -17.33 4.63
C GLU A 311 -21.95 -17.79 3.26
N LYS A 312 -21.12 -17.75 2.21
CA LYS A 312 -21.48 -18.21 0.86
C LYS A 312 -21.57 -19.74 0.77
N GLY A 313 -21.05 -20.44 1.78
CA GLY A 313 -21.08 -21.90 1.85
C GLY A 313 -19.92 -22.58 1.11
N ASP A 314 -18.83 -21.86 0.84
CA ASP A 314 -17.59 -22.51 0.38
C ASP A 314 -17.06 -23.42 1.48
N VAL A 315 -16.47 -24.55 1.09
CA VAL A 315 -16.09 -25.64 2.00
C VAL A 315 -14.63 -26.01 1.84
N LEU A 316 -13.95 -26.25 2.96
CA LEU A 316 -12.63 -26.87 3.04
C LEU A 316 -12.64 -27.95 4.13
N THR A 317 -11.68 -28.89 4.06
CA THR A 317 -11.39 -29.74 5.21
C THR A 317 -10.93 -28.89 6.39
N LEU A 318 -11.28 -29.28 7.62
CA LEU A 318 -10.95 -28.53 8.82
C LEU A 318 -9.45 -28.22 8.92
N LYS A 319 -8.58 -29.19 8.61
CA LYS A 319 -7.12 -28.96 8.59
C LYS A 319 -6.72 -27.89 7.57
N ASN A 320 -7.25 -27.95 6.34
CA ASN A 320 -6.93 -26.96 5.32
C ASN A 320 -7.49 -25.58 5.67
N ALA A 321 -8.68 -25.50 6.27
CA ALA A 321 -9.27 -24.26 6.73
C ALA A 321 -8.40 -23.61 7.83
N LEU A 322 -7.95 -24.37 8.81
CA LEU A 322 -7.06 -23.88 9.87
C LEU A 322 -5.66 -23.54 9.35
N GLN A 323 -5.14 -24.26 8.36
CA GLN A 323 -3.80 -24.04 7.85
C GLN A 323 -3.72 -22.85 6.87
N HIS A 324 -4.70 -22.70 5.97
CA HIS A 324 -4.59 -21.78 4.83
C HIS A 324 -5.62 -20.65 4.86
N HIS A 325 -6.73 -20.82 5.57
CA HIS A 325 -7.87 -19.89 5.48
C HIS A 325 -8.06 -19.03 6.71
N PHE A 326 -7.95 -19.56 7.94
CA PHE A 326 -8.24 -18.80 9.15
C PHE A 326 -6.99 -18.24 9.83
N GLU A 327 -7.07 -17.01 10.35
CA GLU A 327 -6.06 -16.45 11.25
C GLU A 327 -6.26 -17.03 12.66
N ILE A 328 -5.31 -17.85 13.12
CA ILE A 328 -5.36 -18.52 14.43
C ILE A 328 -4.27 -18.02 15.39
N THR A 329 -3.35 -17.17 14.94
CA THR A 329 -2.19 -16.72 15.72
C THR A 329 -2.36 -15.35 16.36
N LYS A 330 -3.34 -14.56 15.92
CA LYS A 330 -3.62 -13.21 16.43
C LYS A 330 -5.05 -13.10 16.96
N LEU A 331 -5.18 -12.74 18.24
CA LEU A 331 -6.49 -12.39 18.81
C LEU A 331 -6.83 -10.93 18.49
N THR A 332 -8.10 -10.66 18.21
CA THR A 332 -8.64 -9.31 18.02
C THR A 332 -9.80 -9.07 18.99
N LYS A 333 -10.14 -7.80 19.20
CA LYS A 333 -11.32 -7.42 20.00
C LYS A 333 -12.59 -8.07 19.45
N THR A 334 -12.80 -7.98 18.14
CA THR A 334 -13.98 -8.56 17.48
C THR A 334 -14.02 -10.08 17.62
N LEU A 335 -12.88 -10.76 17.53
CA LEU A 335 -12.79 -12.19 17.76
C LEU A 335 -13.24 -12.55 19.18
N LEU A 336 -12.71 -11.87 20.21
CA LEU A 336 -13.09 -12.14 21.60
C LEU A 336 -14.58 -11.93 21.86
N GLN A 337 -15.16 -10.85 21.32
CA GLN A 337 -16.59 -10.54 21.47
C GLN A 337 -17.47 -11.64 20.85
N LYS A 338 -17.14 -12.08 19.63
CA LYS A 338 -17.85 -13.18 18.97
C LYS A 338 -17.61 -14.53 19.66
N ALA A 339 -16.39 -14.78 20.15
CA ALA A 339 -16.07 -15.97 20.90
C ALA A 339 -16.87 -16.05 22.21
N ALA A 340 -17.10 -14.93 22.90
CA ALA A 340 -17.95 -14.90 24.09
C ALA A 340 -19.37 -15.41 23.81
N GLU A 341 -19.96 -15.02 22.69
CA GLU A 341 -21.29 -15.49 22.25
C GLU A 341 -21.29 -16.97 21.89
N LEU A 342 -20.28 -17.44 21.16
CA LEU A 342 -20.22 -18.82 20.66
C LEU A 342 -19.75 -19.86 21.69
N PHE A 343 -18.86 -19.47 22.60
CA PHE A 343 -18.28 -20.38 23.59
C PHE A 343 -19.28 -20.71 24.70
N ASP A 344 -20.32 -19.88 24.87
CA ASP A 344 -21.26 -19.92 26.00
C ASP A 344 -20.50 -19.98 27.35
N ASN A 345 -19.48 -19.13 27.48
CA ASN A 345 -18.63 -19.04 28.68
C ASN A 345 -18.95 -17.73 29.43
N SER A 346 -19.47 -17.86 30.65
CA SER A 346 -19.90 -16.71 31.45
C SER A 346 -18.76 -15.76 31.79
N ASP A 347 -17.59 -16.32 32.07
CA ASP A 347 -16.42 -15.57 32.52
C ASP A 347 -15.86 -14.76 31.34
N LEU A 348 -15.75 -15.37 30.15
CA LEU A 348 -15.40 -14.66 28.93
C LEU A 348 -16.42 -13.55 28.62
N SER A 349 -17.71 -13.85 28.76
CA SER A 349 -18.79 -12.88 28.51
C SER A 349 -18.72 -11.66 29.43
N GLU A 350 -18.28 -11.82 30.68
CA GLU A 350 -18.06 -10.71 31.60
C GLU A 350 -16.79 -9.92 31.23
N HIS A 351 -15.70 -10.63 30.93
CA HIS A 351 -14.41 -10.03 30.61
C HIS A 351 -14.41 -9.19 29.33
N VAL A 352 -15.14 -9.59 28.29
CA VAL A 352 -15.20 -8.83 27.02
C VAL A 352 -15.97 -7.51 27.13
N LEU A 353 -16.60 -7.23 28.27
CA LEU A 353 -17.18 -5.92 28.58
C LEU A 353 -16.12 -4.92 29.07
N ASP A 354 -14.98 -5.42 29.56
CA ASP A 354 -13.86 -4.60 30.02
C ASP A 354 -12.85 -4.39 28.88
N TYR A 355 -12.78 -3.14 28.42
CA TYR A 355 -11.90 -2.73 27.33
C TYR A 355 -10.41 -2.86 27.67
N GLU A 356 -10.02 -2.50 28.90
CA GLU A 356 -8.61 -2.57 29.33
C GLU A 356 -8.18 -4.04 29.48
N TRP A 357 -9.09 -4.88 29.94
CA TRP A 357 -8.86 -6.32 29.96
C TRP A 357 -8.63 -6.87 28.55
N ILE A 358 -9.48 -6.53 27.57
CA ILE A 358 -9.31 -6.96 26.17
C ILE A 358 -7.92 -6.59 25.65
N LYS A 359 -7.53 -5.30 25.79
CA LYS A 359 -6.25 -4.79 25.30
C LYS A 359 -5.06 -5.53 25.91
N SER A 360 -5.12 -5.83 27.20
CA SER A 360 -4.10 -6.61 27.91
C SER A 360 -4.12 -8.09 27.54
N TYR A 361 -5.31 -8.68 27.35
CA TYR A 361 -5.48 -10.11 27.11
C TYR A 361 -4.98 -10.53 25.73
N ILE A 362 -5.31 -9.78 24.68
CA ILE A 362 -4.90 -10.11 23.30
C ILE A 362 -3.38 -10.08 23.11
N TYR A 363 -2.65 -9.31 23.92
CA TYR A 363 -1.21 -9.14 23.74
C TYR A 363 -0.45 -10.46 23.98
N GLY A 364 0.19 -10.93 22.92
CA GLY A 364 1.03 -12.11 22.92
C GLY A 364 0.29 -13.45 23.11
N ARG A 365 -1.04 -13.46 22.96
CA ARG A 365 -1.90 -14.66 22.99
C ARG A 365 -2.44 -15.00 21.59
N ASP A 366 -2.78 -16.26 21.40
CA ASP A 366 -3.43 -16.78 20.20
C ASP A 366 -4.69 -17.60 20.53
N LEU A 367 -5.30 -18.22 19.51
CA LEU A 367 -6.54 -18.96 19.66
C LEU A 367 -6.44 -20.14 20.64
N ILE A 368 -5.27 -20.79 20.74
CA ILE A 368 -5.07 -21.89 21.69
C ILE A 368 -5.17 -21.37 23.12
N ASP A 369 -4.55 -20.23 23.42
CA ASP A 369 -4.62 -19.65 24.77
C ASP A 369 -6.07 -19.27 25.12
N LEU A 370 -6.81 -18.67 24.18
CA LEU A 370 -8.22 -18.32 24.36
C LEU A 370 -9.08 -19.54 24.71
N ILE A 371 -8.93 -20.65 23.96
CA ILE A 371 -9.69 -21.89 24.18
C ILE A 371 -9.31 -22.54 25.50
N GLN A 372 -8.04 -22.46 25.91
CA GLN A 372 -7.58 -23.05 27.16
C GLN A 372 -8.03 -22.26 28.38
N ASP A 373 -7.94 -20.93 28.32
CA ASP A 373 -8.39 -20.04 29.39
C ASP A 373 -9.91 -20.03 29.53
N PHE A 374 -10.63 -20.09 28.39
CA PHE A 374 -12.09 -20.04 28.32
C PHE A 374 -12.61 -21.20 27.49
N GLN A 375 -12.73 -22.37 28.13
CA GLN A 375 -13.18 -23.58 27.44
C GLN A 375 -14.61 -23.39 26.88
N PRO A 376 -14.81 -23.61 25.57
CA PRO A 376 -16.14 -23.56 24.98
C PRO A 376 -16.97 -24.76 25.43
N LYS A 377 -18.25 -24.53 25.76
CA LYS A 377 -19.15 -25.64 26.15
C LYS A 377 -19.56 -26.52 24.97
N ALA A 378 -19.77 -25.94 23.79
CA ALA A 378 -20.32 -26.62 22.62
C ALA A 378 -19.86 -26.01 21.29
N LEU A 379 -18.60 -25.55 21.19
CA LEU A 379 -18.07 -25.06 19.93
C LEU A 379 -18.00 -26.21 18.92
N ALA A 380 -18.62 -26.01 17.77
CA ALA A 380 -18.57 -26.94 16.64
C ALA A 380 -17.60 -26.41 15.56
N PRO A 381 -16.90 -27.30 14.82
CA PRO A 381 -16.00 -26.93 13.74
C PRO A 381 -16.65 -26.00 12.69
N GLU A 382 -17.93 -26.21 12.39
CA GLU A 382 -18.69 -25.43 11.41
C GLU A 382 -18.94 -23.98 11.86
N ALA A 383 -18.74 -23.66 13.15
CA ALA A 383 -18.90 -22.30 13.65
C ALA A 383 -17.62 -21.45 13.52
N LEU A 384 -16.49 -22.02 13.08
CA LEU A 384 -15.21 -21.30 13.01
C LEU A 384 -15.27 -20.03 12.15
N TYR A 385 -15.93 -20.09 10.98
CA TYR A 385 -16.05 -18.93 10.08
C TYR A 385 -16.84 -17.76 10.69
N GLN A 386 -17.61 -17.99 11.75
CA GLN A 386 -18.43 -16.96 12.37
C GLN A 386 -17.59 -15.97 13.18
N PHE A 387 -16.45 -16.41 13.73
CA PHE A 387 -15.60 -15.59 14.61
C PHE A 387 -14.13 -15.49 14.23
N LEU A 388 -13.59 -16.43 13.44
CA LEU A 388 -12.24 -16.29 12.87
C LEU A 388 -12.29 -15.49 11.58
N ARG A 389 -11.34 -14.55 11.42
CA ARG A 389 -11.13 -13.83 10.16
C ARG A 389 -10.27 -14.65 9.20
N LYS A 390 -10.26 -14.28 7.91
CA LYS A 390 -9.35 -14.89 6.94
C LYS A 390 -7.89 -14.60 7.33
N LEU A 391 -7.00 -15.52 7.02
CA LEU A 391 -5.55 -15.38 7.21
C LEU A 391 -5.05 -14.28 6.26
N PRO A 392 -4.59 -13.13 6.78
CA PRO A 392 -4.20 -12.03 5.92
C PRO A 392 -2.89 -12.34 5.17
N PRO A 393 -2.72 -11.86 3.93
CA PRO A 393 -1.42 -11.88 3.29
C PRO A 393 -0.43 -10.95 4.03
N ARG A 394 0.87 -11.13 3.80
CA ARG A 394 1.93 -10.29 4.37
C ARG A 394 2.69 -9.57 3.25
N GLU A 395 2.84 -8.27 3.39
CA GLU A 395 3.54 -7.41 2.44
C GLU A 395 5.01 -7.29 2.85
N TYR A 396 5.91 -7.35 1.87
CA TYR A 396 7.35 -7.13 2.04
C TYR A 396 7.82 -6.14 0.98
N SER A 397 8.46 -5.05 1.38
CA SER A 397 9.08 -4.11 0.44
C SER A 397 10.13 -4.86 -0.39
N ILE A 398 10.06 -4.70 -1.72
CA ILE A 398 10.97 -5.39 -2.64
C ILE A 398 12.39 -4.84 -2.46
N ALA A 399 13.36 -5.76 -2.43
CA ALA A 399 14.77 -5.49 -2.17
C ALA A 399 15.66 -5.60 -3.42
N SER A 400 15.08 -5.82 -4.60
CA SER A 400 15.75 -5.87 -5.91
C SER A 400 15.21 -4.80 -6.86
N SER A 401 15.99 -4.43 -7.88
CA SER A 401 15.49 -3.70 -9.04
C SER A 401 15.12 -4.68 -10.15
N TYR A 402 14.03 -4.40 -10.88
CA TYR A 402 13.63 -5.16 -12.07
C TYR A 402 14.62 -4.98 -13.22
N GLU A 403 15.22 -3.78 -13.37
CA GLU A 403 16.26 -3.53 -14.38
C GLU A 403 17.51 -4.38 -14.13
N ALA A 404 17.85 -4.61 -12.86
CA ALA A 404 18.98 -5.47 -12.49
C ALA A 404 18.61 -6.97 -12.48
N ASN A 405 17.36 -7.30 -12.13
CA ASN A 405 16.90 -8.68 -11.91
C ASN A 405 15.51 -8.88 -12.55
N PRO A 406 15.39 -8.97 -13.88
CA PRO A 406 14.10 -9.07 -14.56
C PRO A 406 13.38 -10.40 -14.29
N ASP A 407 14.13 -11.45 -13.98
CA ASP A 407 13.63 -12.81 -13.80
C ASP A 407 13.46 -13.19 -12.31
N GLU A 408 13.67 -12.25 -11.38
CA GLU A 408 13.67 -12.52 -9.95
C GLU A 408 13.08 -11.35 -9.15
N VAL A 409 12.54 -11.64 -7.95
CA VAL A 409 12.17 -10.63 -6.95
C VAL A 409 12.85 -10.98 -5.63
N HIS A 410 13.52 -10.01 -5.01
CA HIS A 410 14.19 -10.20 -3.73
C HIS A 410 13.39 -9.54 -2.61
N ILE A 411 13.37 -10.15 -1.42
CA ILE A 411 12.78 -9.57 -0.20
C ILE A 411 13.72 -9.72 0.99
N THR A 412 13.60 -8.82 1.97
CA THR A 412 14.37 -8.85 3.22
C THR A 412 13.46 -9.14 4.41
N VAL A 413 13.56 -10.32 5.01
CA VAL A 413 12.59 -10.85 5.98
C VAL A 413 13.22 -10.99 7.36
N GLY A 414 12.73 -10.21 8.33
CA GLY A 414 13.06 -10.41 9.74
C GLY A 414 12.23 -11.56 10.34
N ALA A 415 12.89 -12.61 10.81
CA ALA A 415 12.22 -13.76 11.41
C ALA A 415 11.67 -13.40 12.81
N VAL A 416 10.35 -13.46 12.97
CA VAL A 416 9.67 -13.02 14.19
C VAL A 416 9.55 -14.18 15.17
N ARG A 417 10.21 -14.06 16.32
CA ARG A 417 10.14 -15.02 17.43
C ARG A 417 10.08 -14.28 18.76
N TYR A 418 9.24 -14.76 19.66
CA TYR A 418 9.17 -14.24 21.02
C TYR A 418 8.56 -15.28 21.95
N TYR A 419 8.87 -15.19 23.25
CA TYR A 419 8.26 -16.05 24.26
C TYR A 419 7.14 -15.30 24.97
N SER A 420 5.94 -15.85 24.98
CA SER A 420 4.78 -15.23 25.62
C SER A 420 3.80 -16.27 26.15
N HIS A 421 3.28 -16.02 27.36
CA HIS A 421 2.32 -16.89 28.06
C HIS A 421 2.76 -18.37 28.06
N GLN A 422 4.00 -18.61 28.45
CA GLN A 422 4.61 -19.93 28.58
C GLN A 422 4.75 -20.73 27.27
N ARG A 423 4.66 -20.06 26.11
CA ARG A 423 4.85 -20.69 24.81
C ARG A 423 5.78 -19.85 23.94
N ASP A 424 6.61 -20.52 23.16
CA ASP A 424 7.32 -19.90 22.06
C ASP A 424 6.32 -19.50 20.97
N ARG A 425 6.49 -18.29 20.44
CA ARG A 425 5.66 -17.68 19.40
C ARG A 425 6.49 -17.43 18.17
N GLN A 426 5.87 -17.65 17.03
CA GLN A 426 6.49 -17.57 15.71
C GLN A 426 5.58 -16.75 14.80
N GLY A 427 6.17 -15.83 14.04
CA GLY A 427 5.43 -15.12 12.99
C GLY A 427 5.07 -16.07 11.87
N VAL A 428 3.79 -16.09 11.46
CA VAL A 428 3.26 -17.02 10.46
C VAL A 428 4.09 -16.98 9.17
N CYS A 429 4.13 -15.82 8.50
CA CYS A 429 4.81 -15.66 7.22
C CYS A 429 6.33 -15.62 7.34
N SER A 430 6.87 -14.92 8.35
CA SER A 430 8.32 -14.77 8.47
C SER A 430 9.03 -16.07 8.83
N ILE A 431 8.41 -16.94 9.63
CA ILE A 431 8.98 -18.26 9.94
C ILE A 431 8.70 -19.27 8.83
N GLN A 432 7.57 -19.16 8.12
CA GLN A 432 7.38 -19.92 6.89
C GLN A 432 8.53 -19.67 5.91
N LEU A 433 8.84 -18.40 5.64
CA LEU A 433 9.90 -18.00 4.73
C LEU A 433 11.31 -18.29 5.28
N ALA A 434 11.55 -18.12 6.59
CA ALA A 434 12.89 -18.27 7.16
C ALA A 434 13.29 -19.72 7.47
N GLU A 435 12.33 -20.59 7.79
CA GLU A 435 12.62 -21.95 8.30
C GLU A 435 11.86 -23.07 7.60
N ARG A 436 10.64 -22.83 7.10
CA ARG A 436 9.78 -23.91 6.57
C ARG A 436 9.78 -24.02 5.06
N LEU A 437 10.38 -23.05 4.36
CA LEU A 437 10.58 -23.07 2.92
C LEU A 437 12.08 -23.10 2.61
N GLU A 438 12.49 -24.12 1.87
CA GLU A 438 13.85 -24.29 1.36
C GLU A 438 13.94 -23.87 -0.13
N ALA A 439 15.16 -23.70 -0.63
CA ALA A 439 15.39 -23.45 -2.05
C ALA A 439 14.83 -24.62 -2.89
N GLY A 440 14.11 -24.28 -3.97
CA GLY A 440 13.37 -25.22 -4.81
C GLY A 440 11.91 -25.45 -4.41
N GLU A 441 11.47 -24.96 -3.25
CA GLU A 441 10.05 -24.94 -2.87
C GLU A 441 9.37 -23.64 -3.32
N SER A 442 8.04 -23.56 -3.29
CA SER A 442 7.31 -22.39 -3.81
C SER A 442 6.46 -21.68 -2.76
N ALA A 443 6.46 -20.35 -2.81
CA ALA A 443 5.54 -19.49 -2.09
C ALA A 443 4.41 -18.98 -3.01
N SER A 444 3.20 -18.82 -2.46
CA SER A 444 2.12 -18.11 -3.13
C SER A 444 2.32 -16.61 -3.00
N VAL A 445 2.50 -15.88 -4.10
CA VAL A 445 2.80 -14.45 -4.09
C VAL A 445 2.05 -13.67 -5.16
N TYR A 446 1.99 -12.35 -5.01
CA TYR A 446 1.61 -11.41 -6.06
C TYR A 446 2.26 -10.05 -5.81
N LEU A 447 2.44 -9.25 -6.87
CA LEU A 447 2.95 -7.89 -6.78
C LEU A 447 1.87 -6.93 -6.32
N LYS A 448 2.28 -5.95 -5.53
CA LYS A 448 1.46 -4.80 -5.17
C LYS A 448 2.24 -3.52 -5.48
N LYS A 449 1.69 -2.73 -6.39
CA LYS A 449 2.21 -1.41 -6.72
C LYS A 449 2.04 -0.44 -5.56
N ASN A 450 3.09 0.34 -5.28
CA ASN A 450 3.04 1.37 -4.24
C ASN A 450 3.28 2.78 -4.84
N PRO A 451 2.25 3.43 -5.39
CA PRO A 451 2.41 4.74 -6.03
C PRO A 451 2.80 5.87 -5.06
N ASN A 452 2.72 5.62 -3.75
CA ASN A 452 3.03 6.59 -2.70
C ASN A 452 4.46 6.46 -2.15
N PHE A 453 5.26 5.53 -2.67
CA PHE A 453 6.66 5.34 -2.31
C PHE A 453 7.52 5.13 -3.56
N LYS A 454 7.80 6.22 -4.27
CA LYS A 454 8.52 6.23 -5.56
C LYS A 454 9.70 7.18 -5.56
N PHE A 455 10.77 6.77 -6.23
CA PHE A 455 12.06 7.46 -6.22
C PHE A 455 12.30 8.30 -7.48
N PRO A 456 13.04 9.42 -7.39
CA PRO A 456 13.54 10.13 -8.56
C PRO A 456 14.70 9.38 -9.20
N PHE A 457 14.71 9.34 -10.53
CA PHE A 457 15.80 8.78 -11.35
C PHE A 457 16.57 9.83 -12.15
N ASP A 458 16.38 11.12 -11.82
CA ASP A 458 17.25 12.17 -12.31
C ASP A 458 18.49 12.33 -11.42
N GLU A 459 19.60 12.81 -11.98
CA GLU A 459 20.85 13.03 -11.21
C GLU A 459 20.85 14.35 -10.42
N ALA A 460 19.89 15.23 -10.67
CA ALA A 460 19.87 16.56 -10.07
C ALA A 460 19.24 16.56 -8.67
N THR A 461 18.27 15.70 -8.42
CA THR A 461 17.55 15.58 -7.15
C THR A 461 18.38 14.77 -6.14
N PRO A 462 18.84 15.38 -5.03
CA PRO A 462 19.49 14.61 -3.96
C PRO A 462 18.49 13.66 -3.30
N VAL A 463 18.93 12.50 -2.82
CA VAL A 463 18.06 11.53 -2.16
C VAL A 463 18.61 11.14 -0.79
N ILE A 464 17.78 11.29 0.24
CA ILE A 464 18.05 10.87 1.61
C ILE A 464 17.17 9.66 1.92
N MET A 465 17.81 8.55 2.29
CA MET A 465 17.17 7.28 2.61
C MET A 465 17.44 6.94 4.08
N ILE A 466 16.38 6.69 4.86
CA ILE A 466 16.48 6.36 6.28
C ILE A 466 15.79 5.01 6.50
N GLY A 467 16.59 3.97 6.71
CA GLY A 467 16.10 2.59 6.79
C GLY A 467 16.91 1.75 7.78
N PRO A 468 16.58 1.76 9.08
CA PRO A 468 17.18 0.83 10.02
C PRO A 468 16.60 -0.59 9.88
N GLY A 469 17.42 -1.60 10.15
CA GLY A 469 17.03 -3.01 10.08
C GLY A 469 16.54 -3.40 8.69
N THR A 470 15.39 -4.08 8.60
CA THR A 470 14.81 -4.51 7.31
C THR A 470 14.28 -3.36 6.47
N GLY A 471 14.18 -2.14 7.02
CA GLY A 471 13.79 -0.93 6.28
C GLY A 471 14.78 -0.53 5.17
N VAL A 472 15.93 -1.20 5.05
CA VAL A 472 16.84 -1.03 3.89
C VAL A 472 16.35 -1.67 2.60
N ALA A 473 15.35 -2.56 2.66
CA ALA A 473 14.89 -3.32 1.49
C ALA A 473 14.63 -2.42 0.26
N PRO A 474 13.73 -1.42 0.31
CA PRO A 474 13.47 -0.60 -0.87
C PRO A 474 14.67 0.26 -1.29
N PHE A 475 15.59 0.57 -0.38
CA PHE A 475 16.80 1.34 -0.69
C PHE A 475 17.87 0.51 -1.40
N ARG A 476 17.93 -0.80 -1.11
CA ARG A 476 18.74 -1.75 -1.89
C ARG A 476 18.23 -1.82 -3.33
N SER A 477 16.90 -1.98 -3.48
CA SER A 477 16.22 -1.97 -4.78
C SER A 477 16.53 -0.69 -5.57
N TYR A 478 16.37 0.47 -4.95
CA TYR A 478 16.66 1.76 -5.58
C TYR A 478 18.13 1.91 -6.01
N LEU A 479 19.08 1.48 -5.18
CA LEU A 479 20.51 1.60 -5.52
C LEU A 479 20.93 0.63 -6.63
N GLN A 480 20.35 -0.58 -6.69
CA GLN A 480 20.54 -1.47 -7.86
C GLN A 480 20.05 -0.82 -9.14
N GLU A 481 18.86 -0.22 -9.12
CA GLU A 481 18.32 0.41 -10.33
C GLU A 481 19.17 1.59 -10.80
N ARG A 482 19.67 2.40 -9.86
CA ARG A 482 20.59 3.49 -10.17
C ARG A 482 21.90 3.00 -10.78
N GLU A 483 22.42 1.88 -10.30
CA GLU A 483 23.63 1.28 -10.86
C GLU A 483 23.43 0.86 -12.31
N GLU A 484 22.33 0.16 -12.62
CA GLU A 484 21.99 -0.24 -14.00
C GLU A 484 21.76 0.95 -14.93
N LEU A 485 21.15 2.02 -14.40
CA LEU A 485 20.95 3.26 -15.14
C LEU A 485 22.22 4.14 -15.22
N GLY A 486 23.31 3.75 -14.54
CA GLY A 486 24.58 4.48 -14.53
C GLY A 486 24.53 5.84 -13.81
N LEU A 487 23.60 6.02 -12.86
CA LEU A 487 23.33 7.28 -12.18
C LEU A 487 24.24 7.50 -10.96
N ASN A 488 24.93 8.65 -10.93
CA ASN A 488 25.89 9.01 -9.85
C ASN A 488 25.51 10.29 -9.08
N GLY A 489 24.24 10.70 -9.14
CA GLY A 489 23.70 11.81 -8.35
C GLY A 489 23.77 11.58 -6.83
N GLN A 490 23.53 12.65 -6.05
CA GLN A 490 23.68 12.65 -4.59
C GLN A 490 22.70 11.72 -3.89
N THR A 491 23.22 10.67 -3.24
CA THR A 491 22.44 9.70 -2.45
C THR A 491 23.05 9.49 -1.08
N TRP A 492 22.22 9.48 -0.04
CA TRP A 492 22.66 9.34 1.34
C TRP A 492 21.80 8.34 2.10
N LEU A 493 22.42 7.28 2.61
CA LEU A 493 21.77 6.27 3.42
C LEU A 493 22.06 6.46 4.92
N PHE A 494 21.02 6.50 5.74
CA PHE A 494 21.08 6.32 7.19
C PHE A 494 20.63 4.90 7.53
N PHE A 495 21.59 4.06 7.94
CA PHE A 495 21.34 2.68 8.35
C PHE A 495 21.53 2.52 9.85
N GLY A 496 20.76 1.61 10.46
CA GLY A 496 21.00 1.23 11.84
C GLY A 496 20.62 -0.21 12.16
N GLU A 497 21.35 -0.81 13.10
CA GLU A 497 21.02 -2.12 13.65
C GLU A 497 21.51 -2.29 15.11
N GLN A 498 21.50 -3.52 15.65
CA GLN A 498 21.98 -3.81 17.00
C GLN A 498 23.51 -3.79 17.04
N HIS A 499 24.16 -4.61 16.20
CA HIS A 499 25.61 -4.78 16.22
C HIS A 499 26.26 -4.66 14.83
N PHE A 500 27.39 -3.95 14.74
CA PHE A 500 28.15 -3.82 13.51
C PHE A 500 28.62 -5.17 12.96
N THR A 501 29.10 -6.05 13.84
CA THR A 501 29.77 -7.30 13.42
C THR A 501 28.82 -8.42 13.04
N THR A 502 27.56 -8.38 13.49
CA THR A 502 26.61 -9.47 13.29
C THR A 502 25.34 -9.05 12.54
N ASP A 503 25.01 -7.76 12.49
CA ASP A 503 23.69 -7.32 11.99
C ASP A 503 23.79 -6.25 10.89
N PHE A 504 24.98 -5.98 10.35
CA PHE A 504 25.15 -5.04 9.23
C PHE A 504 24.72 -5.69 7.91
N LEU A 505 23.41 -5.65 7.65
CA LEU A 505 22.77 -6.21 6.46
C LEU A 505 23.39 -5.63 5.18
N TYR A 506 23.64 -6.46 4.17
CA TYR A 506 24.16 -6.09 2.85
C TYR A 506 25.46 -5.25 2.87
N GLN A 507 26.30 -5.42 3.90
CA GLN A 507 27.50 -4.61 4.12
C GLN A 507 28.40 -4.44 2.88
N THR A 508 28.63 -5.52 2.12
CA THR A 508 29.52 -5.50 0.96
C THR A 508 28.95 -4.66 -0.18
N GLU A 509 27.64 -4.75 -0.43
CA GLU A 509 26.97 -3.97 -1.48
C GLU A 509 27.04 -2.47 -1.17
N TRP A 510 26.77 -2.05 0.08
CA TRP A 510 26.90 -0.64 0.48
C TRP A 510 28.32 -0.11 0.28
N GLN A 511 29.34 -0.93 0.59
CA GLN A 511 30.74 -0.54 0.42
C GLN A 511 31.13 -0.40 -1.06
N ASP A 512 30.63 -1.29 -1.91
CA ASP A 512 30.88 -1.23 -3.34
C ASP A 512 30.19 -0.02 -3.97
N TRP A 513 28.93 0.28 -3.63
CA TRP A 513 28.23 1.47 -4.12
C TRP A 513 28.85 2.78 -3.63
N LEU A 514 29.41 2.83 -2.42
CA LEU A 514 30.20 3.99 -1.95
C LEU A 514 31.46 4.21 -2.78
N LYS A 515 32.09 3.12 -3.24
CA LYS A 515 33.32 3.17 -4.03
C LYS A 515 33.05 3.55 -5.48
N THR A 516 31.94 3.09 -6.05
CA THR A 516 31.55 3.40 -7.44
C THR A 516 30.89 4.77 -7.58
N GLY A 517 30.32 5.31 -6.49
CA GLY A 517 29.65 6.62 -6.48
C GLY A 517 28.13 6.54 -6.64
N VAL A 518 27.57 5.33 -6.81
CA VAL A 518 26.11 5.08 -6.82
C VAL A 518 25.49 5.47 -5.48
N LEU A 519 26.19 5.19 -4.37
CA LEU A 519 25.90 5.72 -3.03
C LEU A 519 26.91 6.81 -2.69
N SER A 520 26.46 8.05 -2.45
CA SER A 520 27.39 9.15 -2.16
C SER A 520 27.83 9.19 -0.69
N LYS A 521 26.95 8.83 0.23
CA LYS A 521 27.21 8.91 1.68
C LYS A 521 26.43 7.83 2.45
N ILE A 522 27.02 7.33 3.53
CA ILE A 522 26.34 6.46 4.49
C ILE A 522 26.64 6.89 5.93
N ASP A 523 25.63 6.88 6.78
CA ASP A 523 25.75 7.05 8.23
C ASP A 523 25.17 5.83 8.94
N LEU A 524 25.91 5.31 9.92
CA LEU A 524 25.64 4.03 10.57
C LEU A 524 25.34 4.19 12.06
N ALA A 525 24.29 3.54 12.56
CA ALA A 525 23.90 3.54 13.96
C ALA A 525 23.81 2.11 14.53
N PHE A 526 24.67 1.77 15.50
CA PHE A 526 24.65 0.46 16.18
C PHE A 526 24.24 0.60 17.63
N SER A 527 23.02 0.16 17.94
CA SER A 527 22.35 0.46 19.21
C SER A 527 22.88 -0.34 20.41
N ARG A 528 23.69 -1.38 20.18
CA ARG A 528 24.16 -2.31 21.22
C ARG A 528 25.67 -2.54 21.25
N ASP A 529 26.44 -1.83 20.44
CA ASP A 529 27.92 -1.95 20.43
C ASP A 529 28.60 -1.17 21.56
N THR A 530 27.90 -0.22 22.18
CA THR A 530 28.39 0.55 23.32
C THR A 530 27.37 0.58 24.45
N ASN A 531 27.74 1.17 25.59
CA ASN A 531 26.82 1.38 26.71
C ASN A 531 25.71 2.39 26.38
N GLU A 532 25.94 3.27 25.40
CA GLU A 532 24.98 4.26 24.94
C GLU A 532 24.29 3.74 23.67
N LYS A 533 22.96 3.85 23.62
CA LYS A 533 22.20 3.43 22.45
C LYS A 533 22.31 4.49 21.36
N VAL A 534 22.90 4.12 20.23
CA VAL A 534 22.97 4.96 19.03
C VAL A 534 21.93 4.51 18.02
N TYR A 535 21.03 5.41 17.62
CA TYR A 535 20.00 5.18 16.61
C TYR A 535 20.15 6.16 15.44
N VAL A 536 19.40 5.94 14.36
CA VAL A 536 19.46 6.77 13.15
C VAL A 536 19.10 8.23 13.40
N GLN A 537 18.16 8.52 14.30
CA GLN A 537 17.83 9.89 14.70
C GLN A 537 19.02 10.64 15.31
N HIS A 538 19.86 9.96 16.10
CA HIS A 538 21.08 10.58 16.64
C HIS A 538 22.09 10.90 15.53
N LYS A 539 22.14 10.06 14.48
CA LYS A 539 23.01 10.30 13.31
C LYS A 539 22.49 11.45 12.45
N ILE A 540 21.18 11.60 12.31
CA ILE A 540 20.57 12.76 11.65
C ILE A 540 20.95 14.05 12.39
N GLU A 541 20.83 14.06 13.72
CA GLU A 541 21.20 15.22 14.55
C GLU A 541 22.70 15.52 14.53
N GLU A 542 23.56 14.48 14.53
CA GLU A 542 25.01 14.62 14.39
C GLU A 542 25.39 15.26 13.05
N GLN A 543 24.63 14.95 12.00
CA GLN A 543 24.85 15.43 10.63
C GLN A 543 23.94 16.61 10.27
N SER A 544 23.41 17.34 11.27
CA SER A 544 22.32 18.31 11.09
C SER A 544 22.58 19.36 10.01
N GLU A 545 23.78 19.95 9.98
CA GLU A 545 24.16 20.99 9.00
C GLU A 545 24.08 20.47 7.57
N ALA A 546 24.69 19.31 7.30
CA ALA A 546 24.68 18.69 5.97
C ALA A 546 23.28 18.17 5.60
N PHE A 547 22.53 17.64 6.58
CA PHE A 547 21.17 17.17 6.37
C PHE A 547 20.26 18.34 5.96
N TYR A 548 20.33 19.45 6.69
CA TYR A 548 19.60 20.68 6.37
C TYR A 548 19.96 21.22 4.98
N GLU A 549 21.25 21.26 4.65
CA GLU A 549 21.73 21.70 3.33
C GLU A 549 21.08 20.89 2.19
N TRP A 550 20.99 19.56 2.33
CA TRP A 550 20.34 18.71 1.33
C TRP A 550 18.85 18.99 1.22
N LEU A 551 18.15 19.18 2.34
CA LEU A 551 16.71 19.50 2.33
C LEU A 551 16.42 20.79 1.55
N ILE A 552 17.16 21.88 1.83
CA ILE A 552 16.96 23.16 1.14
C ILE A 552 17.39 23.11 -0.34
N ASN A 553 18.31 22.20 -0.69
CA ASN A 553 18.75 21.96 -2.07
C ASN A 553 17.84 21.04 -2.88
N GLY A 554 16.66 20.68 -2.37
CA GLY A 554 15.70 19.93 -3.16
C GLY A 554 15.63 18.44 -2.85
N ALA A 555 16.29 17.94 -1.80
CA ALA A 555 16.33 16.50 -1.54
C ALA A 555 14.95 15.84 -1.40
N ALA A 556 14.81 14.68 -2.02
CA ALA A 556 13.73 13.73 -1.73
C ALA A 556 14.13 12.86 -0.54
N LEU A 557 13.23 12.72 0.44
CA LEU A 557 13.43 12.08 1.72
C LEU A 557 12.52 10.86 1.86
N TYR A 558 13.13 9.72 2.19
CA TYR A 558 12.44 8.45 2.32
C TYR A 558 12.71 7.83 3.68
N VAL A 559 11.66 7.38 4.36
CA VAL A 559 11.76 6.66 5.65
C VAL A 559 11.06 5.31 5.50
N CYS A 560 11.76 4.22 5.84
CA CYS A 560 11.20 2.88 5.81
C CYS A 560 11.55 2.09 7.09
N GLY A 561 10.59 1.33 7.61
CA GLY A 561 10.76 0.47 8.78
C GLY A 561 9.68 0.64 9.86
N ASP A 562 10.07 0.49 11.13
CA ASP A 562 9.14 0.49 12.28
C ASP A 562 8.33 1.79 12.41
N GLU A 563 7.00 1.68 12.33
CA GLU A 563 6.09 2.83 12.45
C GLU A 563 6.03 3.37 13.89
N GLN A 564 6.02 2.48 14.88
CA GLN A 564 5.62 2.82 16.25
C GLN A 564 6.64 3.69 17.00
N TYR A 565 7.93 3.39 16.83
CA TYR A 565 9.01 4.02 17.57
C TYR A 565 9.97 4.76 16.64
N MET A 566 10.40 4.12 15.54
CA MET A 566 11.44 4.68 14.67
C MET A 566 10.91 5.86 13.87
N ALA A 567 9.77 5.73 13.19
CA ALA A 567 9.24 6.80 12.34
C ALA A 567 8.97 8.09 13.12
N LYS A 568 8.44 7.97 14.35
CA LYS A 568 8.21 9.12 15.25
C LYS A 568 9.53 9.81 15.62
N GLY A 569 10.52 9.05 16.08
CA GLY A 569 11.82 9.60 16.47
C GLY A 569 12.61 10.22 15.31
N VAL A 570 12.49 9.65 14.09
CA VAL A 570 13.09 10.22 12.89
C VAL A 570 12.41 11.53 12.51
N HIS A 571 11.08 11.59 12.54
CA HIS A 571 10.34 12.81 12.23
C HIS A 571 10.70 13.95 13.19
N GLU A 572 10.75 13.67 14.49
CA GLU A 572 11.20 14.63 15.51
C GLU A 572 12.65 15.11 15.25
N ALA A 573 13.57 14.22 14.89
CA ALA A 573 14.94 14.61 14.59
C ALA A 573 15.04 15.51 13.35
N ILE A 574 14.28 15.23 12.30
CA ILE A 574 14.24 16.09 11.10
C ILE A 574 13.66 17.47 11.45
N HIS A 575 12.58 17.51 12.24
CA HIS A 575 12.01 18.75 12.75
C HIS A 575 13.05 19.57 13.53
N ASN A 576 13.76 18.93 14.47
CA ASN A 576 14.84 19.56 15.23
C ASN A 576 15.96 20.13 14.34
N VAL A 577 16.31 19.44 13.25
CA VAL A 577 17.27 19.94 12.25
C VAL A 577 16.77 21.23 11.59
N LEU A 578 15.49 21.28 11.19
CA LEU A 578 14.89 22.47 10.58
C LEU A 578 14.85 23.67 11.55
N VAL A 579 14.49 23.43 12.82
CA VAL A 579 14.49 24.46 13.86
C VAL A 579 15.91 24.97 14.10
N LYS A 580 16.87 24.07 14.29
CA LYS A 580 18.25 24.41 14.66
C LYS A 580 19.02 25.09 13.53
N GLU A 581 19.07 24.46 12.35
CA GLU A 581 19.92 24.88 11.24
C GLU A 581 19.19 25.86 10.30
N GLY A 582 17.86 25.75 10.21
CA GLY A 582 17.02 26.66 9.43
C GLY A 582 16.55 27.90 10.19
N ASN A 583 16.77 27.95 11.51
CA ASN A 583 16.27 29.02 12.38
C ASN A 583 14.76 29.25 12.19
N MET A 584 14.02 28.15 12.00
CA MET A 584 12.56 28.11 11.89
C MET A 584 11.93 28.00 13.28
N SER A 585 10.72 28.54 13.47
CA SER A 585 9.91 28.16 14.63
C SER A 585 9.42 26.71 14.51
N ASP A 586 8.95 26.12 15.61
CA ASP A 586 8.33 24.78 15.60
C ASP A 586 7.19 24.68 14.57
N GLU A 587 6.35 25.72 14.48
CA GLU A 587 5.25 25.75 13.51
C GLU A 587 5.73 25.88 12.07
N GLU A 588 6.79 26.67 11.83
CA GLU A 588 7.37 26.83 10.48
C GLU A 588 8.00 25.51 9.99
N ALA A 589 8.67 24.78 10.88
CA ALA A 589 9.25 23.46 10.57
C ALA A 589 8.16 22.43 10.25
N GLU A 590 7.06 22.39 10.99
CA GLU A 590 5.92 21.51 10.69
C GLU A 590 5.25 21.85 9.35
N VAL A 591 5.09 23.13 9.06
CA VAL A 591 4.57 23.59 7.75
C VAL A 591 5.50 23.15 6.62
N TYR A 592 6.82 23.26 6.81
CA TYR A 592 7.80 22.83 5.82
C TYR A 592 7.72 21.32 5.54
N LEU A 593 7.66 20.49 6.59
CA LEU A 593 7.53 19.03 6.45
C LEU A 593 6.20 18.64 5.80
N THR A 594 5.12 19.32 6.15
CA THR A 594 3.80 19.13 5.52
C THR A 594 3.86 19.47 4.03
N GLN A 595 4.53 20.56 3.65
CA GLN A 595 4.72 20.92 2.25
C GLN A 595 5.58 19.88 1.52
N MET A 596 6.65 19.38 2.13
CA MET A 596 7.46 18.31 1.53
C MET A 596 6.64 17.04 1.24
N LYS A 597 5.73 16.66 2.14
CA LYS A 597 4.82 15.53 1.91
C LYS A 597 3.90 15.80 0.72
N GLN A 598 3.31 17.00 0.65
CA GLN A 598 2.44 17.41 -0.47
C GLN A 598 3.19 17.42 -1.81
N ASP A 599 4.45 17.86 -1.80
CA ASP A 599 5.33 17.88 -2.97
C ASP A 599 5.90 16.49 -3.32
N LYS A 600 5.47 15.43 -2.61
CA LYS A 600 5.99 14.05 -2.72
C LYS A 600 7.50 13.94 -2.52
N ARG A 601 8.08 14.88 -1.77
CA ARG A 601 9.50 14.92 -1.40
C ARG A 601 9.78 14.35 -0.01
N TYR A 602 8.77 14.06 0.79
CA TYR A 602 8.91 13.29 2.02
C TYR A 602 7.90 12.13 1.99
N GLN A 603 8.41 10.92 1.75
CA GLN A 603 7.60 9.71 1.59
C GLN A 603 7.99 8.68 2.66
N ARG A 604 7.02 7.88 3.10
CA ARG A 604 7.18 6.92 4.20
C ARG A 604 6.58 5.57 3.81
N ASP A 605 7.32 4.50 4.06
CA ASP A 605 6.87 3.11 3.94
C ASP A 605 7.12 2.43 5.28
N VAL A 606 6.20 2.66 6.22
CA VAL A 606 6.34 2.26 7.63
C VAL A 606 5.21 1.31 8.04
N TYR A 607 5.56 0.32 8.86
CA TYR A 607 4.68 -0.80 9.22
C TYR A 607 4.89 -1.30 10.65
#